data_AF-A0AAW9E9M7-F1
#
_entry.id   AF-A0AAW9E9M7-F1
#
_cell.length_a   1.000
_cell.length_b   1.000
_cell.length_c   1.000
_cell.angle_alpha   90.00
_cell.angle_beta   90.00
_cell.angle_gamma   90.00
#
_symmetry.space_group_name_H-M   'P 1'
#
loop_
_entity.id
_entity.type
_entity.pdbx_description
1 polymer ?
#
loop_
_entity_poly.entity_id
_entity_poly.type
_entity_poly.pdbx_seq_one_letter_code
_entity_poly.pdbx_strand_id
1 'polypeptide(L)'
;PVVNPAEPKDIDGYVREASDAEVQQALTSAINNAPIWFATPPQERAAILERAAVLMESQMPTLMGILVREAGKTFSNAIAEVREAVDFLHYYAGQV
;
A
#
# COMPACT_ATOMS: atom_id res chain seq x y z
N PRO A 1 -7.00 -18.27 -5.17
CA PRO A 1 -6.21 -18.21 -3.92
C PRO A 1 -4.89 -17.51 -4.25
N VAL A 2 -4.35 -16.77 -3.29
CA VAL A 2 -2.97 -16.29 -3.35
C VAL A 2 -2.11 -17.41 -2.78
N VAL A 3 -1.13 -17.86 -3.55
CA VAL A 3 -0.31 -19.04 -3.25
C VAL A 3 1.12 -18.59 -3.07
N ASN A 4 1.77 -19.09 -2.02
CA ASN A 4 3.18 -18.83 -1.79
C ASN A 4 4.01 -19.46 -2.93
N PRO A 5 4.80 -18.67 -3.69
CA PRO A 5 5.54 -19.19 -4.84
C PRO A 5 6.68 -20.13 -4.45
N ALA A 6 7.15 -20.10 -3.19
CA ALA A 6 8.20 -20.99 -2.68
C ALA A 6 7.68 -22.33 -2.14
N GLU A 7 6.40 -22.41 -1.76
CA GLU A 7 5.73 -23.63 -1.28
C GLU A 7 4.27 -23.63 -1.76
N PRO A 8 3.95 -24.26 -2.90
CA PRO A 8 2.60 -24.19 -3.49
C PRO A 8 1.45 -24.74 -2.65
N LYS A 9 1.75 -25.47 -1.56
CA LYS A 9 0.74 -25.93 -0.59
C LYS A 9 0.44 -24.90 0.50
N ASP A 10 1.29 -23.89 0.64
CA ASP A 10 1.08 -22.75 1.54
C ASP A 10 0.18 -21.72 0.85
N ILE A 11 -1.05 -21.60 1.35
CA ILE A 11 -2.06 -20.65 0.84
C ILE A 11 -2.01 -19.40 1.71
N ASP A 12 -1.57 -18.28 1.13
CA ASP A 12 -1.41 -17.02 1.84
C ASP A 12 -2.73 -16.31 2.10
N GLY A 13 -3.70 -16.52 1.21
CA GLY A 13 -5.03 -15.94 1.34
C GLY A 13 -5.90 -16.13 0.10
N TYR A 14 -6.97 -15.35 0.05
CA TYR A 14 -7.93 -15.35 -1.05
C TYR A 14 -8.20 -13.92 -1.47
N VAL A 15 -8.12 -13.67 -2.77
CA VAL A 15 -8.47 -12.40 -3.38
C VAL A 15 -9.85 -12.52 -4.04
N ARG A 16 -10.64 -11.46 -3.93
CA ARG A 16 -11.84 -11.26 -4.73
C ARG A 16 -11.52 -10.20 -5.77
N GLU A 17 -11.52 -10.61 -7.03
CA GLU A 17 -11.38 -9.68 -8.14
C GLU A 17 -12.57 -8.71 -8.18
N ALA A 18 -12.28 -7.47 -8.54
CA ALA A 18 -13.31 -6.47 -8.76
C ALA A 18 -14.05 -6.77 -10.08
N SER A 19 -15.36 -6.55 -10.08
CA SER A 19 -16.17 -6.56 -11.30
C SER A 19 -16.09 -5.22 -12.03
N ASP A 20 -16.38 -5.20 -13.33
CA ASP A 20 -16.42 -3.97 -14.13
C ASP A 20 -17.36 -2.91 -13.54
N ALA A 21 -18.49 -3.34 -12.95
CA ALA A 21 -19.43 -2.44 -12.30
C ALA A 21 -18.84 -1.77 -11.03
N GLU A 22 -18.08 -2.52 -10.23
CA GLU A 22 -17.39 -1.99 -9.05
C GLU A 22 -16.26 -1.05 -9.43
N VAL A 23 -15.52 -1.36 -10.52
CA VAL A 23 -14.52 -0.45 -11.08
C VAL A 23 -15.16 0.86 -11.52
N GLN A 24 -16.28 0.80 -12.23
CA GLN A 24 -17.02 2.00 -12.65
C GLN A 24 -17.52 2.80 -11.44
N GLN A 25 -17.99 2.13 -10.39
CA GLN A 25 -18.41 2.78 -9.15
C GLN A 25 -17.24 3.48 -8.44
N ALA A 26 -16.06 2.85 -8.38
CA ALA A 26 -14.86 3.44 -7.80
C ALA A 26 -14.43 4.70 -8.55
N LEU A 27 -14.46 4.68 -9.89
CA LEU A 27 -14.14 5.84 -10.72
C LEU A 27 -15.12 7.00 -10.51
N THR A 28 -16.43 6.71 -10.51
CA THR A 28 -17.46 7.72 -10.23
C THR A 28 -17.27 8.33 -8.84
N SER A 29 -16.95 7.51 -7.82
CA SER A 29 -16.66 8.00 -6.47
C SER A 29 -15.44 8.91 -6.44
N ALA A 30 -14.36 8.54 -7.13
CA ALA A 30 -13.13 9.34 -7.21
C ALA A 30 -13.39 10.71 -7.84
N ILE A 31 -14.15 10.77 -8.95
CA ILE A 31 -14.51 12.04 -9.60
C ILE A 31 -15.36 12.91 -8.67
N ASN A 32 -16.37 12.33 -8.02
CA ASN A 32 -17.28 13.08 -7.16
C ASN A 32 -16.58 13.67 -5.92
N ASN A 33 -15.54 13.01 -5.41
CA ASN A 33 -14.80 13.45 -4.23
C ASN A 33 -13.51 14.23 -4.55
N ALA A 34 -13.11 14.30 -5.83
CA ALA A 34 -11.92 15.04 -6.25
C ALA A 34 -11.91 16.52 -5.79
N PRO A 35 -13.03 17.28 -5.80
CA PRO A 35 -13.02 18.67 -5.32
C PRO A 35 -12.66 18.79 -3.83
N ILE A 36 -13.09 17.84 -3.00
CA ILE A 36 -12.79 17.82 -1.56
C ILE A 36 -11.29 17.57 -1.34
N TRP A 37 -10.74 16.58 -2.04
CA TRP A 37 -9.31 16.29 -1.98
C TRP A 37 -8.45 17.45 -2.51
N PHE A 38 -8.88 18.07 -3.61
CA PHE A 38 -8.21 19.24 -4.18
C PHE A 38 -8.19 20.43 -3.21
N ALA A 39 -9.31 20.67 -2.52
CA ALA A 39 -9.43 21.74 -1.52
C ALA A 39 -8.69 21.45 -0.20
N THR A 40 -8.28 20.21 0.05
CA THR A 40 -7.50 19.84 1.24
C THR A 40 -6.13 20.52 1.17
N PRO A 41 -5.69 21.30 2.18
CA PRO A 41 -4.41 22.01 2.14
C PRO A 41 -3.24 21.07 1.86
N PRO A 42 -2.22 21.50 1.08
CA PRO A 42 -1.08 20.64 0.77
C PRO A 42 -0.43 20.06 2.03
N GLN A 43 -0.24 20.86 3.08
CA GLN A 43 0.35 20.44 4.36
C GLN A 43 -0.45 19.33 5.05
N GLU A 44 -1.78 19.36 4.96
CA GLU A 44 -2.63 18.30 5.52
C GLU A 44 -2.49 17.00 4.72
N ARG A 45 -2.32 17.09 3.39
CA ARG A 45 -2.03 15.92 2.54
C ARG A 45 -0.64 15.35 2.82
N ALA A 46 0.37 16.19 3.03
CA ALA A 46 1.71 15.77 3.46
C ALA A 46 1.64 15.02 4.81
N ALA A 47 0.90 15.56 5.77
CA ALA A 47 0.73 14.93 7.07
C ALA A 47 0.03 13.55 6.98
N ILE A 48 -0.83 13.30 5.98
CA ILE A 48 -1.38 11.96 5.70
C ILE A 48 -0.28 10.99 5.29
N LEU A 49 0.64 11.41 4.41
CA LEU A 49 1.76 10.58 3.96
C LEU A 49 2.72 10.27 5.12
N GLU A 50 3.05 11.27 5.95
CA GLU A 50 3.90 11.07 7.13
C GLU A 50 3.28 10.08 8.13
N ARG A 51 1.97 10.17 8.37
CA ARG A 51 1.28 9.19 9.23
C ARG A 51 1.30 7.79 8.62
N ALA A 52 1.14 7.67 7.30
CA ALA A 52 1.24 6.38 6.61
C ALA A 52 2.65 5.79 6.75
N ALA A 53 3.71 6.61 6.66
CA ALA A 53 5.09 6.18 6.84
C ALA A 53 5.31 5.57 8.24
N VAL A 54 4.89 6.30 9.29
CA VAL A 54 4.96 5.82 10.68
C VAL A 54 4.20 4.50 10.87
N LEU A 55 3.02 4.37 10.26
CA LEU A 55 2.22 3.15 10.32
C LEU A 55 2.90 1.97 9.59
N MET A 56 3.55 2.21 8.46
CA MET A 56 4.30 1.16 7.74
C MET A 56 5.53 0.71 8.53
N GLU A 57 6.31 1.64 9.09
CA GLU A 57 7.46 1.32 9.93
C GLU A 57 7.07 0.51 11.17
N SER A 58 6.00 0.92 11.87
CA SER A 58 5.51 0.19 13.04
C SER A 58 4.99 -1.22 12.73
N GLN A 59 4.61 -1.48 11.48
CA GLN A 59 4.12 -2.78 11.00
C GLN A 59 5.15 -3.54 10.16
N MET A 60 6.42 -3.12 10.17
CA MET A 60 7.50 -3.70 9.38
C MET A 60 7.55 -5.24 9.43
N PRO A 61 7.51 -5.91 10.61
CA PRO A 61 7.55 -7.38 10.63
C PRO A 61 6.36 -8.04 9.93
N THR A 62 5.17 -7.45 10.06
CA THR A 62 3.95 -7.95 9.41
C THR A 62 4.02 -7.78 7.90
N LEU A 63 4.42 -6.59 7.42
CA LEU A 63 4.58 -6.30 6.00
C LEU A 63 5.64 -7.20 5.36
N MET A 64 6.77 -7.41 6.04
CA MET A 64 7.79 -8.37 5.60
C MET A 64 7.24 -9.79 5.46
N GLY A 65 6.42 -10.24 6.42
CA GLY A 65 5.81 -11.57 6.36
C GLY A 65 4.93 -11.76 5.12
N ILE A 66 4.17 -10.73 4.75
CA ILE A 66 3.35 -10.72 3.52
C ILE A 66 4.26 -10.77 2.30
N LEU A 67 5.24 -9.87 2.18
CA LEU A 67 6.13 -9.80 1.00
C LEU A 67 6.95 -11.08 0.77
N VAL A 68 7.38 -11.73 1.84
CA VAL A 68 8.12 -12.99 1.75
C VAL A 68 7.20 -14.11 1.26
N ARG A 69 6.00 -14.23 1.81
CA ARG A 69 5.08 -15.34 1.49
C ARG A 69 4.36 -15.12 0.16
N GLU A 70 3.76 -13.96 -0.05
CA GLU A 70 2.98 -13.68 -1.26
C GLU A 70 3.86 -13.41 -2.48
N ALA A 71 4.92 -12.60 -2.32
CA ALA A 71 5.77 -12.19 -3.44
C ALA A 71 7.09 -12.99 -3.54
N GLY A 72 7.33 -13.93 -2.62
CA GLY A 72 8.53 -14.78 -2.64
C GLY A 72 9.83 -14.03 -2.35
N LYS A 73 9.78 -12.86 -1.72
CA LYS A 73 10.99 -12.06 -1.44
C LYS A 73 11.86 -12.70 -0.37
N THR A 74 13.17 -12.48 -0.45
CA THR A 74 14.07 -12.73 0.69
C THR A 74 13.81 -11.69 1.78
N PHE A 75 14.14 -11.99 3.04
CA PHE A 75 13.99 -11.03 4.14
C PHE A 75 14.71 -9.70 3.89
N SER A 76 15.92 -9.73 3.31
CA SER A 76 16.65 -8.50 2.98
C SER A 76 15.92 -7.65 1.95
N ASN A 77 15.32 -8.27 0.93
CA ASN A 77 14.59 -7.56 -0.11
C ASN A 77 13.24 -7.03 0.41
N ALA A 78 12.57 -7.78 1.29
CA ALA A 78 11.35 -7.33 1.95
C ALA A 78 11.60 -6.12 2.86
N ILE A 79 12.69 -6.12 3.63
CA ILE A 79 13.11 -4.93 4.42
C ILE A 79 13.35 -3.74 3.50
N ALA A 80 14.10 -3.94 2.41
CA ALA A 80 14.43 -2.87 1.48
C ALA A 80 13.18 -2.25 0.85
N GLU A 81 12.20 -3.06 0.46
CA GLU A 81 10.95 -2.55 -0.15
C GLU A 81 10.07 -1.79 0.83
N VAL A 82 9.90 -2.26 2.07
CA VAL A 82 9.12 -1.49 3.05
C VAL A 82 9.81 -0.17 3.36
N ARG A 83 11.15 -0.15 3.44
CA ARG A 83 11.91 1.08 3.61
C ARG A 83 11.77 2.02 2.42
N GLU A 84 11.83 1.50 1.19
CA GLU A 84 11.63 2.30 -0.02
C GLU A 84 10.23 2.93 -0.06
N ALA A 85 9.19 2.18 0.32
CA ALA A 85 7.84 2.72 0.41
C ALA A 85 7.73 3.84 1.47
N VAL A 86 8.35 3.65 2.63
CA VAL A 86 8.43 4.67 3.69
C VAL A 86 9.21 5.91 3.21
N ASP A 87 10.33 5.71 2.52
CA ASP A 87 11.16 6.78 1.96
C ASP A 87 10.37 7.59 0.93
N PHE A 88 9.57 6.95 0.05
CA PHE A 88 8.70 7.66 -0.88
C PHE A 88 7.65 8.52 -0.16
N LEU A 89 7.02 8.00 0.90
CA LEU A 89 6.03 8.74 1.67
C LEU A 89 6.65 9.99 2.31
N HIS A 90 7.81 9.85 2.96
CA HIS A 90 8.53 10.97 3.55
C HIS A 90 9.05 11.95 2.50
N TYR A 91 9.62 11.46 1.40
CA TYR A 91 10.15 12.28 0.33
C TYR A 91 9.05 13.17 -0.26
N TYR A 92 7.92 12.59 -0.68
CA TYR A 92 6.85 13.37 -1.29
C TYR A 92 6.15 14.29 -0.29
N ALA A 93 6.03 13.91 0.99
CA ALA A 93 5.55 14.81 2.03
C ALA A 93 6.44 16.05 2.19
N GLY A 94 7.76 15.88 2.12
CA GLY A 94 8.74 16.96 2.25
C GLY A 94 8.90 17.84 1.00
N GLN A 95 8.32 17.46 -0.15
CA GLN A 95 8.30 18.27 -1.38
C GLN A 95 7.06 19.17 -1.48
N VAL A 96 6.19 19.17 -0.46
CA VAL A 96 4.92 19.92 -0.43
C VAL A 96 5.12 21.38 -0.03
#